data_AF-A0A659Q629-F1
#
_entry.id   AF-A0A659Q629-F1
#
_cell.length_a   1.000
_cell.length_b   1.000
_cell.length_c   1.000
_cell.angle_alpha   90.00
_cell.angle_beta   90.00
_cell.angle_gamma   90.00
#
_symmetry.space_group_name_H-M   'P 1'
#
loop_
_entity.id
_entity.type
_entity.pdbx_description
1 polymer ?
#
loop_
_entity_poly.entity_id
_entity_poly.type
_entity_poly.pdbx_seq_one_letter_code
_entity_poly.pdbx_strand_id
1 'polypeptide(L)'
;RPNLQPIWVPVPSRGVQDCANMSLGCRREHLLPSDIADVTREGEVQVVEQVGHETQIHIQIPAIRQNLVYRQNDVVLVEEGATFAIGLPPERCHLFREDGSACRRLHQEPGV
;
A
#
# COMPACT_ATOMS: atom_id res chain seq x y z
N ARG A 1 -2.85 -8.67 17.72
CA ARG A 1 -1.79 -9.49 17.08
C ARG A 1 -1.58 -8.92 15.68
N PRO A 2 -0.34 -8.82 15.16
CA PRO A 2 -0.15 -8.36 13.78
C PRO A 2 -0.91 -9.27 12.83
N ASN A 3 -1.69 -8.70 11.91
CA ASN A 3 -2.33 -9.46 10.84
C ASN A 3 -1.24 -9.88 9.84
N LEU A 4 -0.84 -11.15 9.85
CA LEU A 4 0.17 -11.72 8.94
C LEU A 4 -0.46 -12.24 7.65
N GLN A 5 -1.45 -11.54 7.10
CA GLN A 5 -2.13 -11.94 5.88
C GLN A 5 -1.13 -11.96 4.70
N PRO A 6 -0.84 -13.12 4.10
CA PRO A 6 0.02 -13.20 2.93
C PRO A 6 -0.67 -12.56 1.72
N ILE A 7 0.14 -12.01 0.81
CA ILE A 7 -0.32 -11.36 -0.42
C ILE A 7 0.43 -11.99 -1.59
N TRP A 8 -0.30 -12.37 -2.64
CA TRP A 8 0.27 -12.86 -3.89
C TRP A 8 0.42 -11.71 -4.88
N VAL A 9 1.65 -11.36 -5.23
CA VAL A 9 1.95 -10.26 -6.16
C VAL A 9 2.31 -10.84 -7.54
N PRO A 10 1.70 -10.39 -8.65
CA PRO A 10 1.93 -10.95 -9.99
C PRO A 10 3.25 -10.46 -10.59
N VAL A 11 4.35 -11.02 -10.10
CA VAL A 11 5.74 -10.79 -10.55
C VAL A 11 6.44 -12.13 -10.81
N PRO A 12 7.46 -12.19 -11.68
CA PRO A 12 8.23 -13.41 -11.89
C PRO A 12 9.03 -13.75 -10.63
N SER A 13 9.06 -15.03 -10.28
CA SER A 13 9.87 -15.57 -9.18
C SER A 13 11.34 -15.76 -9.53
N ARG A 14 11.77 -15.41 -10.75
CA ARG A 14 13.16 -15.58 -11.19
C ARG A 14 14.10 -14.77 -10.28
N GLY A 15 15.05 -15.47 -9.66
CA GLY A 15 16.01 -14.85 -8.74
C GLY A 15 15.36 -14.33 -7.46
N VAL A 16 14.22 -14.89 -7.06
CA VAL A 16 13.62 -14.70 -5.74
C VAL A 16 13.79 -16.01 -4.97
N GLN A 17 14.29 -15.92 -3.74
CA GLN A 17 14.45 -17.07 -2.83
C GLN A 17 13.37 -17.02 -1.76
N ASP A 18 12.96 -18.18 -1.27
CA ASP A 18 12.03 -18.28 -0.15
C ASP A 18 12.61 -17.57 1.08
N CYS A 19 11.76 -16.87 1.83
CA CYS A 19 12.12 -16.09 3.02
C CYS A 19 13.13 -14.95 2.79
N ALA A 20 13.45 -14.58 1.54
CA ALA A 20 14.27 -13.42 1.25
C ALA A 20 13.57 -12.13 1.73
N ASN A 21 14.35 -11.20 2.30
CA ASN A 21 13.86 -9.86 2.60
C ASN A 21 13.67 -9.09 1.29
N MET A 22 12.46 -8.56 1.10
CA MET A 22 12.09 -7.81 -0.09
C MET A 22 11.34 -6.55 0.30
N SER A 23 11.39 -5.55 -0.58
CA SER A 23 10.63 -4.32 -0.40
C SER A 23 9.37 -4.35 -1.26
N LEU A 24 8.21 -4.18 -0.64
CA LEU A 24 6.94 -4.02 -1.33
C LEU A 24 6.65 -2.52 -1.49
N GLY A 25 6.47 -2.07 -2.72
CA GLY A 25 6.08 -0.71 -3.05
C GLY A 25 4.66 -0.65 -3.60
N CYS A 26 3.84 0.24 -3.07
CA CYS A 26 2.55 0.61 -3.67
C CYS A 26 2.47 2.14 -3.72
N ARG A 27 2.02 2.68 -4.84
CA ARG A 27 1.83 4.13 -4.96
C ARG A 27 0.59 4.57 -4.18
N ARG A 28 0.63 5.79 -3.65
CA ARG A 28 -0.47 6.37 -2.84
C ARG A 28 -1.80 6.42 -3.58
N GLU A 29 -1.76 6.72 -4.88
CA GLU A 29 -2.91 6.77 -5.78
C GLU A 29 -3.45 5.40 -6.20
N HIS A 30 -2.75 4.32 -5.84
CA HIS A 30 -3.15 2.95 -6.14
C HIS A 30 -3.79 2.24 -4.94
N LEU A 31 -3.67 2.81 -3.74
CA LEU A 31 -4.34 2.29 -2.58
C LEU A 31 -5.85 2.43 -2.74
N LEU A 32 -6.59 1.48 -2.19
CA LEU A 32 -8.04 1.43 -2.31
C LEU A 32 -8.69 1.72 -0.96
N PRO A 33 -9.95 2.18 -0.95
CA PRO A 33 -10.82 2.03 0.21
C PRO A 33 -10.88 0.56 0.68
N SER A 34 -11.01 0.34 1.99
CA SER A 34 -10.96 -1.00 2.58
C SER A 34 -12.20 -1.85 2.29
N ASP A 35 -13.33 -1.24 1.95
CA ASP A 35 -14.59 -1.91 1.60
C ASP A 35 -14.59 -2.59 0.23
N ILE A 36 -13.65 -2.21 -0.66
CA ILE A 36 -13.55 -2.74 -2.02
C ILE A 36 -12.28 -3.59 -2.24
N ALA A 37 -11.53 -3.92 -1.19
CA ALA A 37 -10.25 -4.60 -1.30
C ALA A 37 -10.22 -5.94 -0.54
N ASP A 38 -9.66 -6.96 -1.19
CA ASP A 38 -9.49 -8.30 -0.59
C ASP A 38 -8.40 -8.34 0.49
N VAL A 39 -7.43 -7.44 0.38
CA VAL A 39 -6.31 -7.31 1.30
C VAL A 39 -6.38 -5.93 1.93
N THR A 40 -6.56 -5.89 3.25
CA THR A 40 -6.62 -4.64 4.00
C THR A 40 -5.47 -4.52 4.99
N ARG A 41 -5.09 -3.28 5.26
CA ARG A 41 -4.15 -2.91 6.32
C ARG A 41 -4.77 -1.81 7.15
N GLU A 42 -4.70 -1.99 8.46
CA GLU A 42 -5.22 -1.04 9.42
C GLU A 42 -4.06 -0.36 10.14
N GLY A 43 -4.21 0.94 10.38
CA GLY A 43 -3.26 1.73 11.11
C GLY A 43 -3.91 2.95 11.74
N GLU A 44 -3.09 3.77 12.38
CA GLU A 44 -3.53 4.99 13.06
C GLU A 44 -3.21 6.21 12.20
N VAL A 45 -4.19 7.10 12.03
CA VAL A 45 -4.00 8.36 11.30
C VAL A 45 -3.07 9.27 12.10
N GLN A 46 -1.97 9.66 11.48
CA GLN A 46 -0.98 10.56 12.09
C GLN A 46 -1.18 12.00 11.64
N VAL A 47 -1.50 12.21 10.36
CA VAL A 47 -1.65 13.56 9.77
C VAL A 47 -2.73 13.50 8.69
N VAL A 48 -3.53 14.56 8.62
CA VAL A 48 -4.54 14.77 7.57
C VAL A 48 -4.27 16.09 6.87
N GLU A 49 -4.00 16.03 5.57
CA GLU A 49 -3.77 17.21 4.74
C GLU A 49 -4.96 17.41 3.79
N GLN A 50 -5.65 18.55 3.89
CA GLN A 50 -6.74 18.92 2.99
C GLN A 50 -6.20 19.85 1.90
N VAL A 51 -6.11 19.36 0.66
CA VAL A 51 -5.49 20.06 -0.49
C VAL A 51 -6.57 20.58 -1.46
N GLY A 52 -7.77 20.86 -0.94
CA GLY A 52 -8.92 21.39 -1.66
C GLY A 52 -9.63 20.37 -2.57
N HIS A 53 -8.92 19.77 -3.52
CA HIS A 53 -9.46 18.78 -4.46
C HIS A 53 -9.21 17.33 -4.04
N GLU A 54 -8.31 17.12 -3.07
CA GLU A 54 -7.95 15.83 -2.51
C GLU A 54 -7.60 15.95 -1.03
N THR A 55 -7.70 14.82 -0.33
CA THR A 55 -7.23 14.65 1.04
C THR A 55 -6.09 13.64 1.07
N GLN A 56 -4.96 14.01 1.67
CA GLN A 56 -3.85 13.10 1.92
C GLN A 56 -3.86 12.68 3.39
N ILE A 57 -3.86 11.36 3.62
CA ILE A 57 -3.97 10.78 4.96
C ILE A 57 -2.69 9.98 5.22
N HIS A 58 -1.93 10.37 6.23
CA HIS A 58 -0.73 9.68 6.65
C HIS A 58 -1.10 8.66 7.72
N ILE A 59 -0.87 7.38 7.44
CA ILE A 59 -1.32 6.27 8.29
C ILE A 59 -0.10 5.51 8.79
N GLN A 60 0.02 5.39 10.11
CA GLN A 60 1.03 4.56 10.77
C GLN A 60 0.49 3.15 10.92
N ILE A 61 1.04 2.21 10.17
CA ILE A 61 0.65 0.79 10.25
C ILE A 61 1.56 0.07 11.25
N PRO A 62 1.01 -0.70 12.21
CA PRO A 62 1.82 -1.54 13.08
C PRO A 62 2.68 -2.53 12.26
N ALA A 63 3.97 -2.61 12.57
CA ALA A 63 5.00 -3.38 11.86
C ALA A 63 5.59 -2.76 10.57
N ILE A 64 5.13 -1.58 10.14
CA ILE A 64 5.77 -0.81 9.07
C ILE A 64 6.37 0.46 9.68
N ARG A 65 7.69 0.68 9.54
CA ARG A 65 8.35 1.85 10.15
C ARG A 65 7.99 3.18 9.51
N GLN A 66 7.60 3.16 8.24
CA GLN A 66 7.28 4.35 7.47
C GLN A 66 5.77 4.55 7.44
N ASN A 67 5.33 5.81 7.53
CA ASN A 67 3.93 6.14 7.31
C ASN A 67 3.56 5.85 5.86
N LEU A 68 2.40 5.23 5.68
CA LEU A 68 1.81 5.09 4.37
C LEU A 68 0.97 6.32 4.06
N VAL A 69 1.14 6.89 2.87
CA VAL A 69 0.33 8.02 2.41
C VAL A 69 -0.80 7.48 1.56
N TYR A 70 -2.03 7.69 1.99
CA TYR A 70 -3.23 7.39 1.24
C TYR A 70 -3.80 8.68 0.65
N ARG A 71 -4.27 8.63 -0.60
CA ARG A 71 -4.80 9.79 -1.31
C ARG A 71 -6.22 9.50 -1.76
N GLN A 72 -7.15 10.33 -1.33
CA GLN A 72 -8.54 10.24 -1.71
C GLN A 72 -8.99 11.54 -2.36
N ASN A 73 -9.74 11.41 -3.46
CA ASN A 73 -10.36 12.57 -4.10
C ASN A 73 -11.43 13.15 -3.16
N ASP A 74 -11.59 14.47 -3.23
CA ASP A 74 -12.53 15.23 -2.40
C ASP A 74 -12.11 15.31 -0.91
N VAL A 75 -12.92 15.99 -0.11
CA VAL A 75 -12.73 16.18 1.32
C VAL A 75 -13.15 14.93 2.08
N VAL A 76 -12.19 14.33 2.79
CA VAL A 76 -12.46 13.23 3.73
C VAL A 76 -12.36 13.76 5.15
N LEU A 77 -13.43 13.60 5.92
CA LEU A 77 -13.46 13.95 7.33
C LEU A 77 -12.94 12.79 8.15
N VAL A 78 -11.66 12.84 8.50
CA VAL A 78 -11.00 11.91 9.41
C VAL A 78 -10.19 12.70 10.43
N GLU A 79 -10.11 12.20 11.65
CA GLU A 79 -9.37 12.82 12.75
C GLU A 79 -8.00 12.15 12.94
N GLU A 80 -7.01 12.92 13.38
CA GLU A 80 -5.74 12.36 13.85
C GLU A 80 -5.98 11.45 15.07
N GLY A 81 -5.26 10.34 15.14
CA GLY A 81 -5.45 9.28 16.14
C GLY A 81 -6.58 8.30 15.82
N ALA A 82 -7.39 8.55 14.78
CA ALA A 82 -8.43 7.60 14.37
C ALA A 82 -7.81 6.33 13.76
N THR A 83 -8.48 5.19 13.95
CA THR A 83 -8.15 3.96 13.23
C THR A 83 -8.65 4.06 11.79
N PHE A 84 -7.77 3.80 10.83
CA PHE A 84 -8.08 3.89 9.41
C PHE A 84 -7.59 2.64 8.67
N ALA A 85 -8.46 2.08 7.83
CA ALA A 85 -8.20 0.87 7.06
C ALA A 85 -8.17 1.18 5.57
N ILE A 86 -7.14 0.68 4.91
CA ILE A 86 -6.91 0.82 3.47
C ILE A 86 -6.79 -0.55 2.80
N GLY A 87 -7.13 -0.59 1.53
CA GLY A 87 -6.94 -1.70 0.63
C GLY A 87 -5.60 -1.64 -0.10
N LEU A 88 -4.94 -2.80 -0.23
CA LEU A 88 -3.69 -2.96 -0.94
C LEU A 88 -3.89 -3.88 -2.16
N PRO A 89 -4.07 -3.34 -3.37
CA PRO A 89 -4.29 -4.15 -4.57
C PRO A 89 -2.99 -4.81 -5.04
N PRO A 90 -2.90 -6.15 -5.06
CA PRO A 90 -1.67 -6.85 -5.41
C PRO A 90 -1.18 -6.57 -6.84
N GLU A 91 -2.09 -6.32 -7.78
CA GLU A 91 -1.80 -6.06 -9.19
C GLU A 91 -1.03 -4.76 -9.41
N ARG A 92 -1.20 -3.80 -8.48
CA ARG A 92 -0.53 -2.49 -8.50
C ARG A 92 0.66 -2.41 -7.56
N CYS A 93 1.00 -3.51 -6.90
CA CYS A 93 2.20 -3.61 -6.08
C CYS A 93 3.44 -3.86 -6.93
N HIS A 94 4.56 -3.33 -6.45
CA HIS A 94 5.90 -3.51 -6.98
C HIS A 94 6.73 -4.27 -5.94
N LEU A 95 7.56 -5.18 -6.40
CA LEU A 95 8.44 -5.96 -5.54
C LEU A 95 9.89 -5.69 -5.92
N PHE A 96 10.71 -5.33 -4.94
CA PHE A 96 12.12 -5.03 -5.11
C PHE A 96 12.97 -5.99 -4.28
N ARG A 97 14.07 -6.44 -4.87
CA ARG A 97 15.08 -7.27 -4.21
C ARG A 97 15.96 -6.42 -3.29
N GLU A 98 16.76 -7.07 -2.47
CA GLU A 98 17.72 -6.44 -1.56
C GLU A 98 18.76 -5.58 -2.30
N ASP A 99 19.14 -5.96 -3.52
CA ASP A 99 20.03 -5.19 -4.40
C ASP A 99 19.35 -3.96 -5.05
N GLY A 100 18.07 -3.72 -4.74
CA GLY A 100 17.27 -2.63 -5.30
C GLY A 100 16.65 -2.93 -6.67
N SER A 101 16.98 -4.07 -7.30
CA SER A 101 16.40 -4.44 -8.59
C SER A 101 14.91 -4.78 -8.47
N ALA A 102 14.11 -4.31 -9.43
CA ALA A 102 12.69 -4.60 -9.48
C ALA A 102 12.41 -6.01 -10.05
N CYS A 103 11.43 -6.70 -9.50
CA CYS A 103 10.76 -7.80 -10.19
C CYS A 103 9.77 -7.21 -11.20
N ARG A 104 9.94 -7.52 -12.49
CA ARG A 104 9.09 -7.00 -13.56
C ARG A 104 7.62 -7.37 -13.32
N ARG A 105 6.71 -6.41 -13.20
CA ARG A 105 5.27 -6.71 -13.07
C ARG A 105 4.75 -7.46 -14.29
N LEU A 106 3.87 -8.44 -14.05
CA LEU A 106 3.19 -9.21 -15.08
C LEU A 106 1.80 -8.65 -15.42
N HIS A 107 1.26 -7.80 -14.53
CA HIS A 107 0.01 -7.09 -14.80
C HIS A 107 0.22 -6.06 -15.92
N GLN A 108 -0.65 -6.08 -16.92
CA GLN A 108 -0.66 -5.10 -18.01
C GLN A 108 -1.47 -3.88 -17.58
N GLU A 109 -0.84 -2.71 -17.58
CA GLU A 109 -1.55 -1.45 -17.33
C GLU A 109 -2.13 -0.93 -18.65
N PRO A 110 -3.42 -0.54 -18.70
CA PRO A 110 -3.99 0.06 -19.89
C PRO A 110 -3.20 1.30 -20.32
N GLY A 111 -2.71 1.31 -21.56
CA GLY A 111 -1.98 2.45 -22.12
C GLY A 111 -0.45 2.38 -22.02
N VAL A 112 0.11 1.23 -21.58
CA VAL A 112 1.55 0.92 -21.61
C VAL A 112 1.84 -0.23 -22.57
#